data_AF-A0AAF0T659-F1
#
_entry.id   AF-A0AAF0T659-F1
#
_cell.length_a   1.000
_cell.length_b   1.000
_cell.length_c   1.000
_cell.angle_alpha   90.00
_cell.angle_beta   90.00
_cell.angle_gamma   90.00
#
_symmetry.space_group_name_H-M   'P 1'
#
loop_
_entity.id
_entity.type
_entity.pdbx_description
1 polymer ?
#
loop_
_entity_poly.entity_id
_entity_poly.type
_entity_poly.pdbx_seq_one_letter_code
_entity_poly.pdbx_strand_id
1 'polypeptide(L)'
;RGGSLHIGGAKSVGTIAREMEKELGCTPIAPEVFKKTHVRMKENESDPDVWVEERAEQTFNEFQHYVAENLDSSVEMTHELSTQIWKEKVVGGTHKGRVYGLGSRNNVRRLQSSLEEIGSSSQAKALDYVQIVAMSDQIAKLTTTLAESERRRVAEQESMSKTVQQIQKQVMNLACGTTTSAPEESDNYSTDSEDDCVGPTP
;
A
#
# COMPACT_ATOMS: atom_id res chain seq x y z
N ARG A 1 -9.63 39.80 1.52
CA ARG A 1 -10.59 38.67 1.48
C ARG A 1 -11.10 38.40 2.90
N GLY A 2 -12.42 38.53 3.11
CA GLY A 2 -13.11 38.30 4.39
C GLY A 2 -13.41 36.82 4.67
N GLY A 3 -13.95 36.52 5.86
CA GLY A 3 -14.37 35.17 6.26
C GLY A 3 -15.64 34.69 5.54
N SER A 4 -15.98 33.41 5.72
CA SER A 4 -17.22 32.79 5.20
C SER A 4 -18.43 33.22 6.02
N LEU A 5 -19.51 33.63 5.35
CA LEU A 5 -20.80 33.91 6.00
C LEU A 5 -21.68 32.66 6.00
N HIS A 6 -22.06 32.16 7.19
CA HIS A 6 -22.87 30.95 7.34
C HIS A 6 -24.14 31.21 8.17
N ILE A 7 -25.22 30.45 7.92
CA ILE A 7 -26.54 30.59 8.59
C ILE A 7 -26.63 29.92 9.96
N GLY A 8 -25.56 29.32 10.46
CA GLY A 8 -25.56 28.54 11.71
C GLY A 8 -25.79 29.35 13.00
N GLY A 9 -25.99 30.66 12.91
CA GLY A 9 -26.10 31.55 14.07
C GLY A 9 -24.85 31.45 14.95
N ALA A 10 -25.05 31.21 16.26
CA ALA A 10 -23.95 31.02 17.22
C ALA A 10 -23.21 29.68 17.07
N LYS A 11 -23.74 28.72 16.30
CA LYS A 11 -23.08 27.43 16.09
C LYS A 11 -21.90 27.59 15.13
N SER A 12 -20.77 27.00 15.50
CA SER A 12 -19.62 26.89 14.60
C SER A 12 -19.88 25.85 13.51
N VAL A 13 -19.26 26.03 12.34
CA VAL A 13 -19.28 25.03 11.25
C VAL A 13 -18.82 23.64 11.74
N GLY A 14 -17.84 23.60 12.66
CA GLY A 14 -17.37 22.33 13.24
C GLY A 14 -18.37 21.68 14.22
N THR A 15 -19.27 22.46 14.82
CA THR A 15 -20.37 21.91 15.61
C THR A 15 -21.40 21.27 14.68
N ILE A 16 -21.77 21.98 13.61
CA ILE A 16 -22.74 21.48 12.61
C ILE A 16 -22.20 20.22 11.93
N ALA A 17 -20.92 20.19 11.56
CA ALA A 17 -20.28 18.98 11.02
C ALA A 17 -20.41 17.77 11.96
N ARG A 18 -20.21 17.95 13.27
CA ARG A 18 -20.36 16.86 14.25
C ARG A 18 -21.81 16.44 14.48
N GLU A 19 -22.76 17.35 14.31
CA GLU A 19 -24.19 17.01 14.32
C GLU A 19 -24.53 16.16 13.07
N MET A 20 -24.06 16.59 11.89
CA MET A 20 -24.20 15.83 10.64
C MET A 20 -23.55 14.43 10.72
N GLU A 21 -22.36 14.32 11.32
CA GLU A 21 -21.68 13.03 11.55
C GLU A 21 -22.56 12.03 12.31
N LYS A 22 -23.29 12.51 13.32
CA LYS A 22 -24.20 11.67 14.13
C LYS A 22 -25.47 11.31 13.37
N GLU A 23 -25.99 12.23 12.57
CA GLU A 23 -27.20 12.02 11.78
C GLU A 23 -26.98 11.04 10.61
N LEU A 24 -25.84 11.16 9.93
CA LEU A 24 -25.51 10.34 8.76
C LEU A 24 -24.81 9.02 9.13
N GLY A 25 -24.26 8.91 10.34
CA GLY A 25 -23.46 7.76 10.76
C GLY A 25 -22.10 7.66 10.07
N CYS A 26 -21.73 8.66 9.26
CA CYS A 26 -20.47 8.76 8.54
C CYS A 26 -19.91 10.19 8.61
N THR A 27 -18.62 10.37 8.29
CA THR A 27 -18.00 11.69 8.27
C THR A 27 -18.43 12.47 7.01
N PRO A 28 -19.16 13.59 7.13
CA PRO A 28 -19.60 14.37 5.98
C PRO A 28 -18.40 15.05 5.33
N ILE A 29 -18.45 15.17 4.01
CA ILE A 29 -17.38 15.82 3.26
C ILE A 29 -17.52 17.35 3.34
N ALA A 30 -16.40 18.04 3.17
CA ALA A 30 -16.32 19.50 3.16
C ALA A 30 -17.44 20.24 2.40
N PRO A 31 -17.73 19.92 1.13
CA PRO A 31 -18.77 20.59 0.36
C PRO A 31 -20.19 20.36 0.91
N GLU A 32 -20.48 19.22 1.54
CA GLU A 32 -21.79 18.94 2.14
C GLU A 32 -22.04 19.82 3.35
N VAL A 33 -21.05 19.90 4.25
CA VAL A 33 -21.10 20.79 5.41
C VAL A 33 -21.18 22.24 4.94
N PHE A 34 -20.45 22.60 3.88
CA PHE A 34 -20.50 23.95 3.31
C PHE A 34 -21.90 24.28 2.80
N LYS A 35 -22.50 23.44 1.95
CA LYS A 35 -23.87 23.64 1.45
C LYS A 35 -24.89 23.74 2.58
N LYS A 36 -24.84 22.84 3.56
CA LYS A 36 -25.74 22.86 4.74
C LYS A 36 -25.65 24.15 5.55
N THR A 37 -24.48 24.80 5.55
CA THR A 37 -24.23 26.01 6.35
C THR A 37 -24.32 27.31 5.55
N HIS A 38 -24.31 27.26 4.23
CA HIS A 38 -24.28 28.44 3.34
C HIS A 38 -25.47 28.52 2.39
N VAL A 39 -26.41 27.58 2.47
CA VAL A 39 -27.72 27.64 1.81
C VAL A 39 -28.81 27.83 2.85
N ARG A 40 -29.63 28.87 2.67
CA ARG A 40 -30.87 29.02 3.41
C ARG A 40 -31.85 27.97 2.91
N MET A 41 -32.20 27.05 3.80
CA MET A 41 -33.21 26.05 3.50
C MET A 41 -34.54 26.75 3.26
N LYS A 42 -35.21 26.32 2.19
CA LYS A 42 -36.57 26.74 1.87
C LYS A 42 -37.52 26.49 3.04
N GLU A 43 -38.35 27.48 3.37
CA GLU A 43 -39.41 27.33 4.38
C GLU A 43 -40.59 26.54 3.80
N ASN A 44 -40.88 26.72 2.49
CA ASN A 44 -41.89 25.97 1.75
C ASN A 44 -41.28 25.19 0.60
N GLU A 45 -41.93 24.11 0.16
CA GLU A 45 -41.46 23.24 -0.94
C GLU A 45 -41.19 24.02 -2.25
N SER A 46 -41.96 25.08 -2.48
CA SER A 46 -41.93 25.93 -3.67
C SER A 46 -40.85 27.03 -3.64
N ASP A 47 -40.28 27.32 -2.47
CA ASP A 47 -39.27 28.36 -2.35
C ASP A 47 -37.90 27.82 -2.82
N PRO A 48 -37.13 28.61 -3.58
CA PRO A 48 -35.80 28.19 -4.00
C PRO A 48 -34.84 28.19 -2.81
N ASP A 49 -33.90 27.25 -2.82
CA ASP A 49 -32.73 27.31 -1.95
C ASP A 49 -31.90 28.56 -2.29
N VAL A 50 -31.62 29.41 -1.30
CA VAL A 50 -30.90 30.68 -1.51
C VAL A 50 -29.53 30.64 -0.85
N TRP A 51 -28.48 30.88 -1.63
CA TRP A 51 -27.12 31.02 -1.11
C TRP A 51 -26.97 32.29 -0.27
N VAL A 52 -26.24 32.16 0.84
CA VAL A 52 -26.03 33.26 1.80
C VAL A 52 -25.21 34.40 1.20
N GLU A 53 -24.28 34.08 0.30
CA GLU A 53 -23.48 35.04 -0.45
C GLU A 53 -23.15 34.47 -1.84
N GLU A 54 -23.07 35.34 -2.85
CA GLU A 54 -22.74 34.97 -4.24
C GLU A 54 -21.42 34.20 -4.32
N ARG A 55 -20.44 34.60 -3.50
CA ARG A 55 -19.15 33.92 -3.42
C ARG A 55 -19.28 32.45 -2.98
N ALA A 56 -20.22 32.14 -2.10
CA ALA A 56 -20.43 30.77 -1.63
C ALA A 56 -21.02 29.91 -2.75
N GLU A 57 -21.98 30.45 -3.49
CA GLU A 57 -22.54 29.80 -4.67
C GLU A 57 -21.47 29.52 -5.73
N GLN A 58 -20.68 30.54 -6.10
CA GLN A 58 -19.60 30.40 -7.08
C GLN A 58 -18.59 29.33 -6.66
N THR A 59 -18.14 29.38 -5.39
CA THR A 59 -17.18 28.40 -4.85
C THR A 59 -17.74 26.98 -4.92
N PHE A 60 -19.01 26.78 -4.55
CA PHE A 60 -19.62 25.46 -4.58
C PHE A 60 -19.81 24.96 -6.02
N ASN A 61 -20.22 25.83 -6.94
CA ASN A 61 -20.40 25.47 -8.34
C ASN A 61 -19.07 25.13 -9.03
N GLU A 62 -18.01 25.87 -8.74
CA GLU A 62 -16.64 25.56 -9.20
C GLU A 62 -16.18 24.18 -8.70
N PHE A 63 -16.48 23.82 -7.44
CA PHE A 63 -16.21 22.49 -6.93
C PHE A 63 -16.96 21.41 -7.73
N GLN A 64 -18.26 21.58 -7.93
CA GLN A 64 -19.08 20.62 -8.67
C GLN A 64 -18.61 20.46 -10.12
N HIS A 65 -18.27 21.58 -10.78
CA HIS A 65 -17.73 21.59 -12.13
C HIS A 65 -16.40 20.86 -12.20
N TYR A 66 -15.47 21.15 -11.28
CA TYR A 66 -14.18 20.47 -11.22
C TYR A 66 -14.36 18.96 -11.05
N VAL A 67 -15.24 18.53 -10.14
CA VAL A 67 -15.52 17.11 -9.91
C VAL A 67 -16.08 16.44 -11.17
N ALA A 68 -17.05 17.07 -11.84
CA ALA A 68 -17.66 16.53 -13.04
C ALA A 68 -16.69 16.42 -14.23
N GLU A 69 -15.74 17.35 -14.36
CA GLU A 69 -14.77 17.37 -15.47
C GLU A 69 -13.53 16.52 -15.21
N ASN A 70 -13.10 16.38 -13.94
CA ASN A 70 -11.77 15.85 -13.61
C ASN A 70 -11.81 14.54 -12.83
N LEU A 71 -12.97 14.11 -12.34
CA LEU A 71 -13.10 12.83 -11.65
C LEU A 71 -14.06 11.91 -12.41
N ASP A 72 -13.59 10.68 -12.64
CA ASP A 72 -14.45 9.61 -13.11
C ASP A 72 -15.52 9.30 -12.07
N SER A 73 -16.72 8.94 -12.53
CA SER A 73 -17.83 8.55 -11.66
C SER A 73 -17.54 7.33 -10.78
N SER A 74 -16.47 6.58 -11.09
CA SER A 74 -16.01 5.42 -10.32
C SER A 74 -15.13 5.80 -9.12
N VAL A 75 -14.65 7.05 -9.03
CA VAL A 75 -13.82 7.48 -7.92
C VAL A 75 -14.72 7.84 -6.74
N GLU A 76 -14.57 7.11 -5.62
CA GLU A 76 -15.26 7.46 -4.38
C GLU A 76 -14.76 8.79 -3.84
N MET A 77 -15.70 9.70 -3.55
CA MET A 77 -15.39 11.01 -2.98
C MET A 77 -15.06 10.88 -1.50
N THR A 78 -13.77 10.83 -1.15
CA THR A 78 -13.32 10.77 0.25
C THR A 78 -13.25 12.16 0.89
N HIS A 79 -13.18 12.20 2.23
CA HIS A 79 -13.03 13.44 2.99
C HIS A 79 -11.70 14.16 2.67
N GLU A 80 -10.60 13.41 2.53
CA GLU A 80 -9.28 13.95 2.18
C GLU A 80 -9.28 14.52 0.77
N LEU A 81 -9.80 13.77 -0.21
CA LEU A 81 -9.83 14.19 -1.61
C LEU A 81 -10.71 15.43 -1.81
N SER A 82 -11.91 15.45 -1.22
CA SER A 82 -12.80 16.61 -1.27
C SER A 82 -12.15 17.85 -0.63
N THR A 83 -11.48 17.69 0.51
CA THR A 83 -10.76 18.78 1.19
C THR A 83 -9.61 19.31 0.32
N GLN A 84 -8.88 18.42 -0.35
CA GLN A 84 -7.78 18.80 -1.22
C GLN A 84 -8.27 19.54 -2.47
N ILE A 85 -9.29 19.03 -3.16
CA ILE A 85 -9.89 19.69 -4.33
C ILE A 85 -10.41 21.07 -3.92
N TRP A 86 -11.17 21.14 -2.83
CA TRP A 86 -11.70 22.40 -2.31
C TRP A 86 -10.56 23.39 -2.08
N LYS A 87 -9.54 22.99 -1.30
CA LYS A 87 -8.39 23.84 -0.96
C LYS A 87 -7.60 24.27 -2.19
N GLU A 88 -7.18 23.35 -3.03
CA GLU A 88 -6.14 23.59 -4.04
C GLU A 88 -6.70 24.06 -5.38
N LYS A 89 -7.90 23.58 -5.75
CA LYS A 89 -8.47 23.79 -7.08
C LYS A 89 -9.56 24.86 -7.09
N VAL A 90 -10.32 24.97 -6.00
CA VAL A 90 -11.45 25.89 -5.90
C VAL A 90 -11.03 27.20 -5.24
N VAL A 91 -10.63 27.16 -3.96
CA VAL A 91 -10.36 28.42 -3.20
C VAL A 91 -8.92 28.94 -3.30
N GLY A 92 -8.02 28.19 -3.94
CA GLY A 92 -6.64 28.63 -4.21
C GLY A 92 -5.76 28.71 -2.96
N GLY A 93 -5.97 27.83 -2.00
CA GLY A 93 -5.11 27.63 -0.83
C GLY A 93 -5.65 28.23 0.47
N THR A 94 -4.72 28.54 1.39
CA THR A 94 -5.05 29.07 2.72
C THR A 94 -4.77 30.56 2.82
N HIS A 95 -5.64 31.29 3.52
CA HIS A 95 -5.40 32.68 3.91
C HIS A 95 -5.35 32.75 5.44
N LYS A 96 -4.24 33.26 6.00
CA LYS A 96 -3.97 33.26 7.45
C LYS A 96 -4.08 31.87 8.11
N GLY A 97 -3.73 30.82 7.38
CA GLY A 97 -3.80 29.41 7.82
C GLY A 97 -5.23 28.82 7.84
N ARG A 98 -6.20 29.51 7.22
CA ARG A 98 -7.59 29.06 7.11
C ARG A 98 -7.97 28.93 5.64
N VAL A 99 -8.74 27.91 5.31
CA VAL A 99 -9.36 27.76 3.99
C VAL A 99 -10.79 28.28 4.06
N TYR A 100 -11.24 28.98 3.03
CA TYR A 100 -12.60 29.50 2.96
C TYR A 100 -13.62 28.33 2.93
N GLY A 101 -14.74 28.48 3.65
CA GLY A 101 -15.77 27.45 3.79
C GLY A 101 -15.46 26.25 4.71
N LEU A 102 -14.19 25.97 5.01
CA LEU A 102 -13.77 24.75 5.72
C LEU A 102 -13.75 24.85 7.26
N GLY A 103 -14.22 25.96 7.85
CA GLY A 103 -14.28 26.13 9.31
C GLY A 103 -12.91 26.15 10.02
N SER A 104 -12.90 26.00 11.35
CA SER A 104 -11.66 25.98 12.16
C SER A 104 -10.98 24.61 12.25
N ARG A 105 -11.70 23.53 11.90
CA ARG A 105 -11.21 22.14 11.89
C ARG A 105 -10.08 21.95 10.90
N ASN A 106 -10.07 22.73 9.81
CA ASN A 106 -9.04 22.74 8.78
C ASN A 106 -7.99 23.86 8.98
N ASN A 107 -7.86 24.39 10.20
CA ASN A 107 -6.83 25.37 10.50
C ASN A 107 -5.48 24.67 10.64
N VAL A 108 -4.57 24.93 9.69
CA VAL A 108 -3.24 24.31 9.64
C VAL A 108 -2.48 24.50 10.95
N ARG A 109 -2.58 25.67 11.59
CA ARG A 109 -1.94 25.94 12.89
C ARG A 109 -2.53 25.11 14.01
N ARG A 110 -3.86 24.93 14.03
CA ARG A 110 -4.51 24.07 15.04
C ARG A 110 -4.11 22.61 14.86
N LEU A 111 -4.06 22.13 13.62
CA LEU A 111 -3.62 20.76 13.33
C LEU A 111 -2.16 20.55 13.74
N GLN A 112 -1.27 21.51 13.44
CA GLN A 112 0.12 21.48 13.90
C GLN A 112 0.21 21.47 15.43
N SER A 113 -0.52 22.35 16.13
CA SER A 113 -0.54 22.38 17.60
C SER A 113 -1.14 21.12 18.22
N SER A 114 -2.20 20.53 17.65
CA SER A 114 -2.74 19.25 18.12
C SER A 114 -1.77 18.08 17.89
N LEU A 115 -0.97 18.13 16.82
CA LEU A 115 0.08 17.14 16.58
C LEU A 115 1.25 17.30 17.58
N GLU A 116 1.58 18.54 17.94
CA GLU A 116 2.56 18.86 18.98
C GLU A 116 2.07 18.44 20.39
N GLU A 117 0.77 18.60 20.68
CA GLU A 117 0.14 18.24 21.96
C GLU A 117 0.02 16.71 22.14
N ILE A 118 -0.21 15.95 21.07
CA ILE A 118 -0.18 14.48 21.09
C ILE A 118 1.27 13.94 21.05
N GLY A 119 2.24 14.77 20.66
CA GLY A 119 3.63 14.39 20.37
C GLY A 119 4.62 14.44 21.54
N SER A 120 4.17 14.70 22.77
CA SER A 120 5.05 14.83 23.95
C SER A 120 4.76 13.82 25.05
N SER A 121 4.62 12.54 24.70
CA SER A 121 4.98 11.45 25.61
C SER A 121 6.35 10.93 25.22
N SER A 122 7.39 11.36 25.93
CA SER A 122 8.78 10.92 25.78
C SER A 122 8.96 9.40 25.97
N GLN A 123 7.96 8.70 26.50
CA GLN A 123 7.99 7.27 26.75
C GLN A 123 7.64 6.43 25.49
N ALA A 124 6.73 6.89 24.62
CA ALA A 124 6.33 6.15 23.43
C ALA A 124 7.42 6.15 22.33
N LYS A 125 8.12 7.27 22.15
CA LYS A 125 9.25 7.39 21.21
C LYS A 125 10.47 6.56 21.63
N ALA A 126 10.68 6.39 22.94
CA ALA A 126 11.77 5.58 23.46
C ALA A 126 11.52 4.07 23.26
N LEU A 127 10.28 3.61 23.44
CA LEU A 127 9.92 2.21 23.21
C LEU A 127 10.03 1.81 21.73
N ASP A 128 9.62 2.69 20.82
CA ASP A 128 9.72 2.49 19.37
C ASP A 128 11.20 2.37 18.91
N TYR A 129 12.06 3.27 19.38
CA TYR A 129 13.49 3.22 19.05
C TYR A 129 14.17 1.94 19.56
N VAL A 130 13.89 1.53 20.81
CA VAL A 130 14.45 0.30 21.39
C VAL A 130 13.98 -0.93 20.61
N GLN A 131 12.72 -0.96 20.19
CA GLN A 131 12.16 -2.07 19.41
C GLN A 131 12.77 -2.14 18.00
N ILE A 132 12.98 -1.01 17.34
CA ILE A 132 13.63 -0.94 16.02
C ILE A 132 15.09 -1.42 16.09
N VAL A 133 15.84 -1.02 17.12
CA VAL A 133 17.22 -1.47 17.33
C VAL A 133 17.25 -2.99 17.58
N ALA A 134 16.38 -3.50 18.45
CA ALA A 134 16.31 -4.93 18.74
C ALA A 134 15.95 -5.78 17.50
N MET A 135 15.03 -5.31 16.67
CA MET A 135 14.68 -5.99 15.42
C MET A 135 15.84 -5.94 14.42
N SER A 136 16.55 -4.82 14.34
CA SER A 136 17.72 -4.67 13.47
C SER A 136 18.85 -5.62 13.86
N ASP A 137 19.10 -5.79 15.17
CA ASP A 137 20.08 -6.75 15.69
C ASP A 137 19.68 -8.21 15.39
N GLN A 138 18.39 -8.54 15.48
CA GLN A 138 17.89 -9.86 15.10
C GLN A 138 18.07 -10.16 13.61
N ILE A 139 17.79 -9.18 12.74
CA ILE A 139 18.03 -9.31 11.30
C ILE A 139 19.51 -9.55 11.05
N ALA A 140 20.40 -8.74 11.63
CA ALA A 140 21.84 -8.91 11.47
C ALA A 140 22.32 -10.30 11.91
N LYS A 141 21.82 -10.81 13.05
CA LYS A 141 22.14 -12.15 13.54
C LYS A 141 21.63 -13.26 12.62
N LEU A 142 20.40 -13.15 12.12
CA LEU A 142 19.86 -14.14 11.18
C LEU A 142 20.65 -14.13 9.87
N THR A 143 21.00 -12.95 9.35
CA THR A 143 21.81 -12.81 8.15
C THR A 143 23.20 -13.44 8.31
N THR A 144 23.87 -13.27 9.44
CA THR A 144 25.20 -13.89 9.67
C THR A 144 25.09 -15.41 9.80
N THR A 145 24.11 -15.92 10.55
CA THR A 145 23.92 -17.37 10.70
C THR A 145 23.57 -18.06 9.39
N LEU A 146 22.76 -17.41 8.54
CA LEU A 146 22.40 -17.93 7.23
C LEU A 146 23.63 -18.00 6.31
N ALA A 147 24.44 -16.94 6.25
CA ALA A 147 25.68 -16.93 5.47
C ALA A 147 26.72 -17.96 5.96
N GLU A 148 26.76 -18.27 7.26
CA GLU A 148 27.61 -19.34 7.79
C GLU A 148 27.11 -20.75 7.41
N SER A 149 25.79 -20.96 7.47
CA SER A 149 25.16 -22.23 7.08
C SER A 149 25.37 -22.52 5.60
N GLU A 150 25.21 -21.52 4.73
CA GLU A 150 25.45 -21.64 3.29
C GLU A 150 26.91 -21.98 2.99
N ARG A 151 27.86 -21.28 3.63
CA ARG A 151 29.30 -21.58 3.48
C ARG A 151 29.62 -23.01 3.91
N ARG A 152 29.01 -23.51 4.99
CA ARG A 152 29.20 -24.89 5.44
C ARG A 152 28.66 -25.90 4.43
N ARG A 153 27.44 -25.69 3.92
CA ARG A 153 26.86 -26.55 2.87
C ARG A 153 27.72 -26.61 1.62
N VAL A 154 28.26 -25.48 1.18
CA VAL A 154 29.15 -25.43 0.01
C VAL A 154 30.43 -26.22 0.27
N ALA A 155 31.08 -26.02 1.44
CA ALA A 155 32.29 -26.74 1.79
C ALA A 155 32.06 -28.26 1.91
N GLU A 156 30.93 -28.68 2.49
CA GLU A 156 30.53 -30.09 2.58
C GLU A 156 30.29 -30.69 1.19
N GLN A 157 29.59 -29.98 0.31
CA GLN A 157 29.34 -30.40 -1.06
C GLN A 157 30.65 -30.54 -1.86
N GLU A 158 31.57 -29.59 -1.73
CA GLU A 158 32.89 -29.67 -2.37
C GLU A 158 33.71 -30.85 -1.86
N SER A 159 33.68 -31.11 -0.55
CA SER A 159 34.34 -32.26 0.07
C SER A 159 33.80 -33.59 -0.46
N MET A 160 32.47 -33.73 -0.49
CA MET A 160 31.80 -34.93 -1.03
C MET A 160 32.09 -35.11 -2.53
N SER A 161 32.16 -34.03 -3.30
CA SER A 161 32.50 -34.11 -4.72
C SER A 161 33.91 -34.68 -4.93
N LYS A 162 34.89 -34.22 -4.14
CA LYS A 162 36.27 -34.73 -4.19
C LYS A 162 36.35 -36.22 -3.85
N THR A 163 35.61 -36.69 -2.85
CA THR A 163 35.62 -38.11 -2.47
C THR A 163 34.98 -38.98 -3.56
N VAL A 164 33.85 -38.55 -4.14
CA VAL A 164 33.23 -39.26 -5.28
C VAL A 164 34.17 -39.34 -6.47
N GLN A 165 34.84 -38.25 -6.84
CA GLN A 165 35.83 -38.24 -7.92
C GLN A 165 37.01 -39.19 -7.64
N GLN A 166 37.48 -39.23 -6.39
CA GLN A 166 38.56 -40.14 -5.99
C GLN A 166 38.13 -41.61 -6.09
N ILE A 167 36.93 -41.95 -5.61
CA ILE A 167 36.37 -43.31 -5.70
C ILE A 167 36.22 -43.70 -7.17
N GLN A 168 35.66 -42.82 -8.01
CA GLN A 168 35.51 -43.05 -9.44
C GLN A 168 36.86 -43.37 -10.11
N LYS A 169 37.92 -42.62 -9.77
CA LYS A 169 39.27 -42.89 -10.27
C LYS A 169 39.79 -44.27 -9.84
N GLN A 170 39.57 -44.67 -8.59
CA GLN A 170 39.98 -45.99 -8.10
C GLN A 170 39.24 -47.12 -8.82
N VAL A 171 37.93 -46.97 -9.05
CA VAL A 171 37.12 -47.96 -9.78
C VAL A 171 37.59 -48.09 -11.24
N MET A 172 37.86 -46.98 -11.93
CA MET A 172 38.37 -47.01 -13.31
C MET A 172 39.71 -47.74 -13.42
N ASN A 173 40.62 -47.50 -12.48
CA ASN A 173 41.92 -48.19 -12.45
C ASN A 173 41.78 -49.70 -12.19
N LEU A 174 40.79 -50.12 -11.41
CA LEU A 174 40.53 -51.54 -11.12
C LEU A 174 39.87 -52.25 -12.32
N ALA A 175 38.96 -51.57 -13.03
CA ALA A 175 38.29 -52.09 -14.22
C ALA A 175 39.25 -52.32 -15.39
N CYS A 176 40.29 -51.49 -15.55
CA CYS A 176 41.30 -51.65 -16.61
C CYS A 176 42.43 -52.64 -16.27
N GLY A 177 42.51 -53.16 -15.04
CA GLY A 177 43.59 -54.06 -14.60
C GLY A 177 43.34 -55.56 -14.83
N THR A 178 42.17 -55.95 -15.35
CA THR A 178 41.77 -57.37 -15.46
C THR A 178 41.59 -57.81 -16.93
N THR A 179 42.68 -57.79 -17.70
CA THR A 179 42.75 -58.51 -18.99
C THR A 179 44.11 -59.20 -19.09
N THR A 180 44.24 -60.32 -18.39
CA THR A 180 45.32 -61.30 -18.55
C THR A 180 44.80 -62.52 -19.32
N SER A 181 45.24 -62.61 -20.57
CA SER A 181 45.41 -63.79 -21.46
C SER A 181 44.45 -65.00 -21.45
N ALA A 182 43.76 -65.15 -22.61
CA ALA A 182 43.63 -66.34 -23.49
C ALA A 182 42.80 -67.58 -23.05
N PRO A 183 42.36 -68.47 -23.99
CA PRO A 183 42.34 -68.43 -25.46
C PRO A 183 40.94 -68.60 -26.10
N GLU A 184 40.88 -68.50 -27.43
CA GLU A 184 39.70 -68.72 -28.28
C GLU A 184 39.20 -70.18 -28.30
N GLU A 185 37.87 -70.35 -28.31
CA GLU A 185 37.13 -71.49 -28.89
C GLU A 185 35.76 -70.92 -29.34
N SER A 186 35.57 -70.74 -30.65
CA SER A 186 34.87 -71.64 -31.58
C SER A 186 33.38 -71.83 -31.28
N ASP A 187 32.60 -71.28 -32.21
CA ASP A 187 31.28 -71.71 -32.70
C ASP A 187 30.11 -71.74 -31.72
N ASN A 188 28.99 -71.10 -32.10
CA ASN A 188 27.84 -71.83 -32.67
C ASN A 188 26.65 -70.85 -32.91
N TYR A 189 25.87 -71.16 -33.96
CA TYR A 189 24.46 -70.89 -34.31
C TYR A 189 23.59 -69.72 -33.78
N SER A 190 23.00 -69.05 -34.79
CA SER A 190 21.66 -68.45 -34.90
C SER A 190 20.58 -68.89 -33.91
N THR A 191 19.75 -67.93 -33.49
CA THR A 191 18.30 -68.07 -33.64
C THR A 191 17.65 -66.71 -33.85
N ASP A 192 16.98 -66.58 -34.99
CA ASP A 192 16.02 -65.52 -35.31
C ASP A 192 14.96 -65.41 -34.22
N SER A 193 14.59 -64.19 -33.85
CA SER A 193 13.22 -63.93 -33.39
C SER A 193 12.88 -62.50 -33.74
N GLU A 194 12.52 -62.34 -35.00
CA GLU A 194 11.67 -61.27 -35.48
C GLU A 194 10.26 -61.51 -34.93
N ASP A 195 9.77 -60.60 -34.10
CA ASP A 195 8.34 -60.44 -33.84
C ASP A 195 8.03 -58.95 -33.72
N ASP A 196 7.89 -58.40 -34.92
CA ASP A 196 6.88 -57.49 -35.40
C ASP A 196 5.93 -56.76 -34.43
N CYS A 197 5.76 -55.49 -34.83
CA CYS A 197 4.49 -54.77 -34.99
C CYS A 197 3.94 -53.85 -33.88
N VAL A 198 4.06 -52.55 -34.23
CA VAL A 198 3.00 -51.50 -34.24
C VAL A 198 2.38 -51.15 -32.88
N GLY A 199 2.46 -49.94 -32.34
CA GLY A 199 2.43 -48.62 -32.94
C GLY A 199 1.57 -47.72 -32.00
N PRO A 200 1.75 -46.39 -32.02
CA PRO A 200 1.53 -45.53 -30.87
C PRO A 200 0.19 -44.77 -30.92
N THR A 201 -0.30 -44.30 -29.77
CA THR A 201 -1.26 -43.17 -29.69
C THR A 201 -1.50 -42.78 -28.22
N PRO A 202 -2.02 -41.57 -27.94
CA PRO A 202 -1.53 -40.23 -28.25
C PRO A 202 -0.93 -39.52 -27.02
#